data_AF-A0A0Q7BPW6-F1
#
_entry.id   AF-A0A0Q7BPW6-F1
#
_cell.length_a   1.000
_cell.length_b   1.000
_cell.length_c   1.000
_cell.angle_alpha   90.00
_cell.angle_beta   90.00
_cell.angle_gamma   90.00
#
_symmetry.space_group_name_H-M   'P 1'
#
loop_
_entity.id
_entity.type
_entity.pdbx_description
1 polymer ?
#
loop_
_entity_poly.entity_id
_entity_poly.type
_entity_poly.pdbx_seq_one_letter_code
_entity_poly.pdbx_strand_id
1 'polypeptide(L)'
;MLASRYLAGYPPELIAQAEQLRLDGRLSDHLARRLPERHEVRSDTALFDYVQALKSRHMRNAGPLQYVGFDAKLRVLQQALGTHTRRTQVQGTKLKTRREIRVATLFKEAPAALLNMIVVHELAHLRELEHNKAFYQLCQHMEPDYFQLEFDLRLYLMNQEGQ
;
A
#
# COMPACT_ATOMS: atom_id res chain seq x y z
N MET A 1 -18.16 -12.37 -7.63
CA MET A 1 -18.44 -10.93 -7.47
C MET A 1 -17.12 -10.18 -7.51
N LEU A 2 -17.10 -8.93 -7.99
CA LEU A 2 -15.86 -8.17 -8.12
C LEU A 2 -15.19 -7.98 -6.75
N ALA A 3 -15.99 -7.69 -5.72
CA ALA A 3 -15.53 -7.52 -4.34
C ALA A 3 -14.76 -8.73 -3.80
N SER A 4 -15.15 -9.96 -4.18
CA SER A 4 -14.45 -11.17 -3.73
C SER A 4 -12.99 -11.22 -4.17
N ARG A 5 -12.63 -10.58 -5.28
CA ARG A 5 -11.24 -10.50 -5.77
C ARG A 5 -10.39 -9.57 -4.90
N TYR A 6 -10.96 -8.46 -4.44
CA TYR A 6 -10.25 -7.42 -3.70
C TYR A 6 -10.27 -7.63 -2.19
N LEU A 7 -11.33 -8.23 -1.68
CA LEU A 7 -11.57 -8.47 -0.26
C LEU A 7 -11.46 -9.96 0.09
N ALA A 8 -10.64 -10.72 -0.66
CA ALA A 8 -10.36 -12.11 -0.33
C ALA A 8 -9.80 -12.21 1.10
N GLY A 9 -10.38 -13.08 1.92
CA GLY A 9 -10.02 -13.25 3.34
C GLY A 9 -10.80 -12.38 4.33
N TYR A 10 -11.63 -11.43 3.86
CA TYR A 10 -12.57 -10.72 4.72
C TYR A 10 -13.86 -11.53 4.93
N PRO A 11 -14.60 -11.28 6.03
CA PRO A 11 -15.88 -11.91 6.29
C PRO A 11 -16.87 -11.78 5.12
N PRO A 12 -17.64 -12.84 4.78
CA PRO A 12 -18.56 -12.84 3.63
C PRO A 12 -19.57 -11.69 3.65
N GLU A 13 -20.03 -11.27 4.83
CA GLU A 13 -20.94 -10.16 5.02
C GLU A 13 -20.33 -8.82 4.62
N LEU A 14 -19.03 -8.61 4.87
CA LEU A 14 -18.34 -7.39 4.44
C LEU A 14 -18.12 -7.39 2.93
N ILE A 15 -17.79 -8.54 2.35
CA ILE A 15 -17.67 -8.69 0.89
C ILE A 15 -19.01 -8.38 0.22
N ALA A 16 -20.12 -8.90 0.76
CA ALA A 16 -21.45 -8.64 0.23
C ALA A 16 -21.84 -7.16 0.35
N GLN A 17 -21.56 -6.51 1.49
CA GLN A 17 -21.82 -5.09 1.69
C GLN A 17 -21.02 -4.22 0.71
N ALA A 18 -19.74 -4.52 0.51
CA ALA A 18 -18.90 -3.79 -0.44
C ALA A 18 -19.38 -3.95 -1.88
N GLU A 19 -19.81 -5.15 -2.27
CA GLU A 19 -20.40 -5.38 -3.59
C GLU A 19 -21.72 -4.61 -3.76
N GLN A 20 -22.61 -4.62 -2.76
CA GLN A 20 -23.87 -3.87 -2.81
C GLN A 20 -23.61 -2.36 -2.92
N LEU A 21 -22.71 -1.82 -2.09
CA LEU A 21 -22.34 -0.41 -2.13
C LEU A 21 -21.80 0.02 -3.51
N ARG A 22 -21.08 -0.88 -4.19
CA ARG A 22 -20.60 -0.70 -5.56
C ARG A 22 -21.75 -0.73 -6.57
N LEU A 23 -22.63 -1.74 -6.49
CA LEU A 23 -23.77 -1.90 -7.40
C LEU A 23 -24.75 -0.72 -7.30
N ASP A 24 -24.92 -0.16 -6.11
CA ASP A 24 -25.72 1.04 -5.86
C ASP A 24 -25.08 2.33 -6.41
N GLY A 25 -23.85 2.28 -6.93
CA GLY A 25 -23.11 3.46 -7.40
C GLY A 25 -22.62 4.37 -6.27
N ARG A 26 -22.70 3.94 -5.01
CA ARG A 26 -22.42 4.76 -3.82
C ARG A 26 -20.99 4.62 -3.29
N LEU A 27 -20.22 3.67 -3.83
CA LEU A 27 -18.85 3.40 -3.39
C LEU A 27 -17.92 4.60 -3.62
N SER A 28 -18.03 5.28 -4.76
CA SER A 28 -17.24 6.47 -5.06
C SER A 28 -17.47 7.58 -4.03
N ASP A 29 -18.73 7.87 -3.69
CA ASP A 29 -19.08 8.89 -2.69
C ASP A 29 -18.67 8.50 -1.27
N HIS A 30 -18.69 7.20 -0.96
CA HIS A 30 -18.17 6.69 0.30
C HIS A 30 -16.67 6.93 0.42
N LEU A 31 -15.90 6.57 -0.62
CA LEU A 31 -14.46 6.77 -0.67
C LEU A 31 -14.08 8.25 -0.67
N ALA A 32 -14.80 9.11 -1.42
CA ALA A 32 -14.53 10.55 -1.47
C ALA A 32 -14.72 11.23 -0.11
N ARG A 33 -15.71 10.80 0.68
CA ARG A 33 -15.92 11.30 2.05
C ARG A 33 -14.87 10.78 3.03
N ARG A 34 -14.46 9.53 2.87
CA ARG A 34 -13.52 8.85 3.76
C ARG A 34 -12.06 9.25 3.51
N LEU A 35 -11.72 9.53 2.26
CA LEU A 35 -10.37 9.84 1.78
C LEU A 35 -10.37 11.17 0.98
N PRO A 36 -10.75 12.30 1.60
CA PRO A 36 -10.99 13.55 0.88
C PRO A 36 -9.71 14.25 0.39
N GLU A 37 -8.59 14.03 1.08
CA GLU A 37 -7.36 14.76 0.84
C GLU A 37 -6.55 14.18 -0.32
N ARG A 38 -6.09 15.07 -1.20
CA ARG A 38 -5.11 14.78 -2.25
C ARG A 38 -3.71 15.16 -1.79
N HIS A 39 -2.69 14.64 -2.48
CA HIS A 39 -1.30 15.00 -2.25
C HIS A 39 -0.62 15.52 -3.52
N GLU A 40 0.52 16.20 -3.34
CA GLU A 40 1.34 16.74 -4.43
C GLU A 40 2.50 15.82 -4.84
N VAL A 41 2.69 14.69 -4.13
CA VAL A 41 3.75 13.70 -4.39
C VAL A 41 3.52 12.96 -5.72
N ARG A 42 3.96 13.56 -6.83
CA ARG A 42 3.71 13.07 -8.21
C ARG A 42 5.00 12.77 -9.01
N SER A 43 6.16 13.07 -8.43
CA SER A 43 7.48 12.81 -9.01
C SER A 43 8.30 11.90 -8.11
N ASP A 44 9.31 11.23 -8.68
CA ASP A 44 10.22 10.36 -7.91
C ASP A 44 10.99 11.16 -6.84
N THR A 45 11.35 12.42 -7.14
CA THR A 45 11.98 13.32 -6.17
C THR A 45 11.05 13.61 -4.99
N ALA A 46 9.80 14.00 -5.25
CA ALA A 46 8.84 14.26 -4.18
C ALA A 46 8.56 12.99 -3.36
N LEU A 47 8.50 11.82 -4.01
CA LEU A 47 8.31 10.55 -3.32
C LEU A 47 9.52 10.22 -2.44
N PHE A 48 10.74 10.44 -2.94
CA PHE A 48 11.95 10.25 -2.17
C PHE A 48 11.93 11.09 -0.89
N ASP A 49 11.62 12.38 -1.00
CA ASP A 49 11.54 13.30 0.14
C ASP A 49 10.47 12.86 1.14
N TYR A 50 9.29 12.48 0.64
CA TYR A 50 8.18 11.98 1.44
C TYR A 50 8.55 10.72 2.25
N VAL A 51 9.10 9.71 1.56
CA VAL A 51 9.54 8.45 2.18
C VAL A 51 10.68 8.70 3.17
N GLN A 52 11.62 9.56 2.84
CA GLN A 52 12.77 9.86 3.70
C GLN A 52 12.33 10.61 4.96
N ALA A 53 11.35 11.52 4.88
CA ALA A 53 10.77 12.18 6.05
C ALA A 53 10.09 11.17 6.99
N LEU A 54 9.26 10.28 6.46
CA LEU A 54 8.54 9.28 7.26
C LEU A 54 9.52 8.27 7.90
N LYS A 55 10.50 7.79 7.13
CA LYS A 55 11.60 6.95 7.64
C LYS A 55 12.35 7.64 8.78
N SER A 56 12.69 8.92 8.66
CA SER A 56 13.40 9.66 9.71
C SER A 56 12.57 9.83 10.98
N ARG A 57 11.24 9.88 10.87
CA ARG A 57 10.34 9.96 12.02
C ARG A 57 10.26 8.64 12.80
N HIS A 58 10.12 7.51 12.10
CA HIS A 58 9.80 6.22 12.74
C HIS A 58 10.94 5.20 12.74
N MET A 59 11.93 5.35 11.86
CA MET A 59 12.95 4.35 11.56
C MET A 59 14.36 4.97 11.52
N ARG A 60 14.71 5.83 12.48
CA ARG A 60 16.01 6.55 12.54
C ARG A 60 17.25 5.66 12.38
N ASN A 61 17.16 4.42 12.89
CA ASN A 61 18.27 3.46 12.84
C ASN A 61 18.26 2.59 11.58
N ALA A 62 17.28 2.74 10.68
CA ALA A 62 17.30 2.09 9.39
C ALA A 62 18.32 2.79 8.48
N GLY A 63 19.25 2.01 7.91
CA GLY A 63 20.29 2.60 7.05
C GLY A 63 19.73 3.23 5.77
N PRO A 64 20.59 3.88 4.97
CA PRO A 64 20.16 4.73 3.85
C PRO A 64 19.34 3.96 2.82
N LEU A 65 18.38 4.66 2.22
CA LEU A 65 17.64 4.20 1.05
C LEU A 65 18.53 4.40 -0.18
N GLN A 66 18.61 3.37 -1.02
CA GLN A 66 19.43 3.43 -2.24
C GLN A 66 18.61 3.90 -3.44
N TYR A 67 17.31 3.68 -3.40
CA TYR A 67 16.38 4.10 -4.43
C TYR A 67 14.98 4.26 -3.84
N VAL A 68 14.29 5.30 -4.28
CA VAL A 68 12.84 5.48 -4.09
C VAL A 68 12.29 5.98 -5.41
N GLY A 69 11.20 5.38 -5.90
CA GLY A 69 10.57 5.84 -7.14
C GLY A 69 9.25 5.17 -7.42
N PHE A 70 8.50 5.77 -8.35
CA PHE A 70 7.28 5.18 -8.85
C PHE A 70 7.57 4.11 -9.90
N ASP A 71 6.78 3.03 -9.89
CA ASP A 71 6.93 1.91 -10.83
C ASP A 71 5.59 1.56 -11.49
N ALA A 72 5.52 1.74 -12.82
CA ALA A 72 4.31 1.48 -13.60
C ALA A 72 4.02 -0.03 -13.78
N LYS A 73 4.99 -0.91 -13.53
CA LYS A 73 4.85 -2.36 -13.67
C LYS A 73 4.42 -3.03 -12.36
N LEU A 74 4.41 -2.28 -11.25
CA LEU A 74 4.09 -2.79 -9.92
C LEU A 74 2.60 -3.17 -9.83
N ARG A 75 2.31 -4.41 -9.46
CA ARG A 75 0.94 -4.92 -9.32
C ARG A 75 0.52 -4.88 -7.85
N VAL A 76 -0.13 -3.78 -7.45
CA VAL A 76 -0.48 -3.49 -6.04
C VAL A 76 -1.26 -4.61 -5.37
N LEU A 77 -2.24 -5.21 -6.06
CA LEU A 77 -3.03 -6.31 -5.50
C LEU A 77 -2.18 -7.54 -5.12
N GLN A 78 -1.11 -7.80 -5.88
CA GLN A 78 -0.25 -8.97 -5.63
C GLN A 78 0.74 -8.70 -4.50
N GLN A 79 1.30 -7.49 -4.41
CA GLN A 79 2.38 -7.19 -3.47
C GLN A 79 1.88 -6.67 -2.11
N ALA A 80 0.91 -5.76 -2.08
CA ALA A 80 0.50 -5.07 -0.86
C ALA A 80 -0.65 -5.76 -0.10
N LEU A 81 -1.40 -6.65 -0.77
CA LEU A 81 -2.72 -7.09 -0.31
C LEU A 81 -2.89 -8.62 -0.22
N GLY A 82 -1.78 -9.37 -0.10
CA GLY A 82 -1.81 -10.75 0.37
C GLY A 82 -1.72 -11.87 -0.68
N THR A 83 -1.31 -11.60 -1.92
CA THR A 83 -0.94 -12.70 -2.85
C THR A 83 0.55 -12.99 -2.72
N HIS A 84 0.97 -13.69 -1.66
CA HIS A 84 2.35 -14.14 -1.46
C HIS A 84 2.77 -15.17 -2.53
N THR A 85 3.02 -14.73 -3.76
CA THR A 85 3.87 -15.48 -4.66
C THR A 85 5.30 -15.02 -4.40
N ARG A 86 5.92 -15.69 -3.43
CA ARG A 86 7.34 -15.59 -3.08
C ARG A 86 8.18 -15.77 -4.36
N ARG A 87 8.57 -14.68 -5.03
CA ARG A 87 9.66 -14.73 -6.02
C ARG A 87 10.97 -14.47 -5.30
N THR A 88 11.48 -15.51 -4.65
CA THR A 88 12.89 -15.56 -4.29
C THR A 88 13.67 -15.82 -5.57
N GLN A 89 14.11 -14.78 -6.28
CA GLN A 89 15.08 -14.95 -7.35
C GLN A 89 16.48 -14.90 -6.72
N VAL A 90 17.04 -16.08 -6.45
CA VAL A 90 18.42 -16.20 -5.99
C VAL A 90 19.32 -16.12 -7.23
N GLN A 91 20.01 -15.00 -7.42
CA GLN A 91 21.17 -14.95 -8.31
C GLN A 91 22.43 -14.62 -7.48
N GLY A 92 23.36 -15.57 -7.54
CA GLY A 92 24.80 -15.48 -7.29
C GLY A 92 25.37 -14.33 -6.45
N THR A 93 26.06 -14.72 -5.37
CA THR A 93 27.17 -13.98 -4.72
C THR A 93 26.82 -12.64 -4.04
N LYS A 94 26.66 -12.71 -2.72
CA LYS A 94 26.46 -11.57 -1.78
C LYS A 94 25.31 -10.63 -2.18
N LEU A 95 24.09 -11.02 -1.79
CA LEU A 95 22.96 -10.11 -1.66
C LEU A 95 23.30 -8.99 -0.68
N LYS A 96 23.95 -7.92 -1.15
CA LYS A 96 23.69 -6.60 -0.57
C LYS A 96 22.24 -6.32 -0.91
N THR A 97 21.32 -6.62 0.02
CA THR A 97 19.91 -6.25 -0.13
C THR A 97 19.88 -4.75 -0.38
N ARG A 98 19.65 -4.33 -1.63
CA ARG A 98 19.47 -2.93 -1.94
C ARG A 98 18.19 -2.49 -1.24
N ARG A 99 18.28 -1.49 -0.38
CA ARG A 99 17.11 -0.88 0.28
C ARG A 99 16.45 0.05 -0.72
N GLU A 100 15.66 -0.54 -1.61
CA GLU A 100 14.86 0.17 -2.60
C GLU A 100 13.40 0.18 -2.16
N ILE A 101 12.72 1.30 -2.34
CA ILE A 101 11.27 1.42 -2.17
C ILE A 101 10.66 1.74 -3.54
N ARG A 102 9.67 0.95 -3.94
CA ARG A 102 8.95 1.13 -5.20
C ARG A 102 7.47 1.26 -4.89
N VAL A 103 6.87 2.34 -5.35
CA VAL A 103 5.43 2.61 -5.17
C VAL A 103 4.76 2.58 -6.53
N ALA A 104 3.60 1.94 -6.67
CA ALA A 104 2.92 1.90 -7.96
C ALA A 104 2.53 3.31 -8.43
N THR A 105 2.61 3.56 -9.74
CA THR A 105 2.26 4.88 -10.31
C THR A 105 0.81 5.30 -10.04
N LEU A 106 -0.09 4.36 -9.73
CA LEU A 106 -1.48 4.69 -9.35
C LEU A 106 -1.55 5.58 -8.11
N PHE A 107 -0.58 5.49 -7.20
CA PHE A 107 -0.52 6.32 -6.01
C PHE A 107 -0.12 7.76 -6.29
N LYS A 108 0.13 8.17 -7.55
CA LYS A 108 0.25 9.59 -7.89
C LYS A 108 -1.08 10.34 -7.83
N GLU A 109 -2.18 9.63 -8.08
CA GLU A 109 -3.53 10.19 -8.09
C GLU A 109 -4.40 9.65 -6.94
N ALA A 110 -3.88 8.71 -6.14
CA ALA A 110 -4.59 8.21 -4.98
C ALA A 110 -4.72 9.29 -3.89
N PRO A 111 -5.69 9.15 -2.97
CA PRO A 111 -5.77 10.01 -1.79
C PRO A 111 -4.50 9.95 -0.93
N ALA A 112 -4.20 11.05 -0.23
CA ALA A 112 -3.01 11.22 0.62
C ALA A 112 -2.86 10.09 1.65
N ALA A 113 -3.95 9.67 2.29
CA ALA A 113 -3.94 8.60 3.27
C ALA A 113 -3.55 7.24 2.67
N LEU A 114 -3.92 6.96 1.41
CA LEU A 114 -3.52 5.71 0.74
C LEU A 114 -2.06 5.73 0.32
N LEU A 115 -1.53 6.89 -0.11
CA LEU A 115 -0.09 7.05 -0.33
C LEU A 115 0.68 6.84 0.99
N ASN A 116 0.21 7.44 2.10
CA ASN A 116 0.86 7.26 3.39
C ASN A 116 0.90 5.79 3.81
N MET A 117 -0.25 5.11 3.72
CA MET A 117 -0.38 3.70 4.09
C MET A 117 0.56 2.82 3.29
N ILE A 118 0.64 2.97 1.96
CA ILE A 118 1.54 2.13 1.16
C ILE A 118 3.01 2.46 1.44
N VAL A 119 3.36 3.72 1.69
CA VAL A 119 4.74 4.06 2.07
C VAL A 119 5.12 3.45 3.42
N VAL A 120 4.20 3.45 4.39
CA VAL A 120 4.36 2.76 5.67
C VAL A 120 4.60 1.26 5.46
N HIS A 121 3.81 0.63 4.60
CA HIS A 121 3.96 -0.77 4.24
C HIS A 121 5.37 -1.08 3.68
N GLU A 122 5.81 -0.33 2.66
CA GLU A 122 7.13 -0.52 2.06
C GLU A 122 8.28 -0.22 3.03
N LEU A 123 8.11 0.76 3.94
CA LEU A 123 9.08 1.04 4.99
C LEU A 123 9.19 -0.10 6.00
N ALA A 124 8.07 -0.71 6.38
CA ALA A 124 8.06 -1.85 7.29
C ALA A 124 8.87 -3.03 6.71
N HIS A 125 8.85 -3.22 5.40
CA HIS A 125 9.67 -4.21 4.70
C HIS A 125 11.19 -4.03 4.82
N LEU A 126 11.67 -2.86 5.23
CA LEU A 126 13.09 -2.66 5.54
C LEU A 126 13.56 -3.42 6.79
N ARG A 127 12.62 -3.83 7.66
CA ARG A 127 12.87 -4.61 8.88
C ARG A 127 12.22 -5.98 8.83
N GLU A 128 10.99 -6.06 8.33
CA GLU A 128 10.16 -7.26 8.36
C GLU A 128 9.81 -7.70 6.93
N LEU A 129 10.44 -8.78 6.45
CA LEU A 129 10.28 -9.24 5.06
C LEU A 129 8.94 -9.94 4.79
N GLU A 130 8.32 -10.50 5.82
CA GLU A 130 7.09 -11.27 5.73
C GLU A 130 5.95 -10.53 6.44
N HIS A 131 4.72 -10.62 5.90
CA HIS A 131 3.52 -10.01 6.49
C HIS A 131 3.05 -10.79 7.74
N ASN A 132 3.91 -10.83 8.75
CA ASN A 132 3.65 -11.48 10.03
C ASN A 132 3.18 -10.45 11.09
N LYS A 133 2.98 -10.91 12.32
CA LYS A 133 2.54 -10.04 13.43
C LYS A 133 3.49 -8.84 13.66
N ALA A 134 4.80 -9.03 13.55
CA ALA A 134 5.77 -7.96 13.76
C ALA A 134 5.70 -6.90 12.65
N PHE A 135 5.52 -7.33 11.39
CA PHE A 135 5.28 -6.42 10.26
C PHE A 135 4.08 -5.52 10.52
N TYR A 136 2.92 -6.11 10.82
CA TYR A 136 1.70 -5.32 11.04
C TYR A 136 1.77 -4.43 12.27
N GLN A 137 2.45 -4.88 13.34
CA GLN A 137 2.72 -4.03 14.50
C GLN A 137 3.59 -2.82 14.15
N LEU A 138 4.61 -3.01 13.29
CA LEU A 138 5.44 -1.92 12.81
C LEU A 138 4.64 -0.95 11.93
N CYS A 139 3.79 -1.46 11.05
CA CYS A 139 2.89 -0.63 10.25
C CYS A 139 1.97 0.22 11.14
N GLN A 140 1.29 -0.39 12.11
CA GLN A 140 0.40 0.34 13.04
C GLN A 140 1.15 1.35 13.92
N HIS A 141 2.42 1.10 14.25
CA HIS A 141 3.24 2.06 14.97
C HIS A 141 3.53 3.33 14.14
N MET A 142 3.64 3.18 12.81
CA MET A 142 3.88 4.31 11.90
C MET A 142 2.57 4.99 11.45
N GLU A 143 1.50 4.21 11.28
CA GLU A 143 0.16 4.64 10.90
C GLU A 143 -0.89 3.90 11.74
N PRO A 144 -1.44 4.51 12.80
CA PRO A 144 -2.41 3.86 13.69
C PRO A 144 -3.63 3.27 12.97
N ASP A 145 -4.08 3.91 11.89
CA ASP A 145 -5.25 3.49 11.10
C ASP A 145 -4.89 2.50 9.97
N TYR A 146 -3.68 1.93 9.99
CA TYR A 146 -3.11 1.14 8.89
C TYR A 146 -4.07 0.07 8.34
N PHE A 147 -4.67 -0.76 9.21
CA PHE A 147 -5.55 -1.85 8.75
C PHE A 147 -6.81 -1.33 8.06
N GLN A 148 -7.34 -0.21 8.53
CA GLN A 148 -8.49 0.40 7.92
C GLN A 148 -8.14 1.03 6.58
N LEU A 149 -6.98 1.69 6.48
CA LEU A 149 -6.47 2.23 5.22
C LEU A 149 -6.10 1.14 4.22
N GLU A 150 -5.63 -0.03 4.67
CA GLU A 150 -5.39 -1.20 3.83
C GLU A 150 -6.70 -1.75 3.25
N PHE A 151 -7.76 -1.82 4.07
CA PHE A 151 -9.10 -2.15 3.60
C PHE A 151 -9.64 -1.09 2.62
N ASP A 152 -9.48 0.19 2.95
CA ASP A 152 -9.91 1.30 2.09
C ASP A 152 -9.16 1.30 0.74
N LEU A 153 -7.87 0.89 0.72
CA LEU A 153 -7.13 0.68 -0.53
C LEU A 153 -7.77 -0.42 -1.38
N ARG A 154 -8.19 -1.55 -0.79
CA ARG A 154 -8.86 -2.63 -1.54
C ARG A 154 -10.16 -2.12 -2.17
N LEU A 155 -10.95 -1.36 -1.43
CA LEU A 155 -12.16 -0.71 -1.95
C LEU A 155 -11.85 0.29 -3.06
N TYR A 156 -10.80 1.10 -2.88
CA TYR A 156 -10.34 2.06 -3.89
C TYR A 156 -9.93 1.37 -5.18
N LEU A 157 -9.10 0.32 -5.11
CA LEU A 157 -8.68 -0.43 -6.30
C LEU A 157 -9.84 -1.16 -6.99
N MET A 158 -10.81 -1.63 -6.22
CA MET A 158 -12.06 -2.18 -6.77
C MET A 158 -12.87 -1.13 -7.51
N ASN A 159 -12.98 0.08 -6.96
CA ASN A 159 -13.68 1.20 -7.60
C ASN A 159 -13.00 1.61 -8.92
N GLN A 160 -11.66 1.57 -8.97
CA GLN A 160 -10.88 1.91 -10.17
C GLN A 160 -11.00 0.88 -11.31
N GLU A 161 -11.28 -0.41 -11.03
CA GLU A 161 -11.46 -1.42 -12.09
C GLU A 161 -12.84 -1.33 -12.76
N GLY A 162 -13.83 -0.73 -12.09
CA GLY A 162 -15.18 -0.57 -12.63
C GLY A 162 -15.39 0.69 -13.47
N GLN A 163 -14.35 1.52 -13.65
CA GLN A 163 -14.39 2.79 -14.40
C GLN A 163 -13.87 2.64 -15.82
#